data_AF-A0A950US95-F1
#
_entry.id   AF-A0A950US95-F1
#
_cell.length_a   1.000
_cell.length_b   1.000
_cell.length_c   1.000
_cell.angle_alpha   90.00
_cell.angle_beta   90.00
_cell.angle_gamma   90.00
#
_symmetry.space_group_name_H-M   'P 1'
#
loop_
_entity.id
_entity.type
_entity.pdbx_description
1 polymer ?
#
loop_
_entity_poly.entity_id
_entity_poly.type
_entity_poly.pdbx_seq_one_letter_code
_entity_poly.pdbx_strand_id
1 'polypeptide(L)' 'MAVFVFASSAFVSTATMPGPLRLYANHQPVTATVNAVRALVLGGPTLDKVLAALAWTIGITVVFAALSVRRYRQAA' A
#
# COMPACT_ATOMS: atom_id res chain seq x y z
N MET A 1 -2.10 -13.42 -5.65
CA MET A 1 -1.39 -12.83 -4.50
C MET A 1 0.06 -12.48 -4.83
N ALA A 2 0.82 -13.37 -5.48
CA ALA A 2 2.25 -13.13 -5.80
C ALA A 2 2.53 -11.90 -6.70
N VAL A 3 1.71 -11.67 -7.74
CA VAL A 3 1.98 -10.61 -8.74
C VAL A 3 2.07 -9.20 -8.13
N PHE A 4 1.22 -8.89 -7.14
CA PHE A 4 1.23 -7.58 -6.49
C PHE A 4 2.46 -7.35 -5.60
N VAL A 5 3.02 -8.40 -5.00
CA VAL A 5 4.23 -8.28 -4.20
C VAL A 5 5.47 -8.16 -5.11
N PHE A 6 5.53 -8.93 -6.20
CA PHE A 6 6.61 -8.83 -7.19
C PHE A 6 6.66 -7.47 -7.90
N ALA A 7 5.51 -6.83 -8.12
CA ALA A 7 5.40 -5.49 -8.69
C ALA A 7 5.60 -4.34 -7.66
N SER A 8 6.05 -4.64 -6.45
CA SER A 8 6.26 -3.67 -5.37
C SER A 8 7.76 -3.33 -5.20
N SER A 9 8.04 -2.20 -4.53
CA SER A 9 9.39 -1.78 -4.15
C SER A 9 10.17 -2.77 -3.24
N ALA A 10 9.55 -3.90 -2.88
CA ALA A 10 10.15 -4.96 -2.09
C ALA A 10 11.24 -5.73 -2.86
N PHE A 11 11.05 -5.94 -4.17
CA PHE A 11 11.96 -6.77 -4.99
C PHE A 11 12.76 -5.95 -6.01
N VAL A 12 12.21 -4.85 -6.52
CA VAL A 12 12.88 -3.96 -7.48
C VAL A 12 12.63 -2.52 -7.06
N SER A 13 13.68 -1.69 -7.03
CA SER A 13 13.54 -0.26 -6.74
C SER A 13 12.58 0.39 -7.74
N THR A 14 11.63 1.21 -7.27
CA THR A 14 10.70 1.91 -8.17
C THR A 14 11.42 2.83 -9.17
N ALA A 15 12.65 3.24 -8.86
CA ALA A 15 13.51 4.03 -9.75
C ALA A 15 13.91 3.30 -11.04
N THR A 16 13.99 1.97 -11.03
CA THR A 16 14.40 1.16 -12.18
C THR A 16 13.22 0.57 -12.96
N MET A 17 11.98 0.88 -12.57
CA MET A 17 10.78 0.35 -13.23
C MET A 17 10.38 1.17 -14.48
N PRO A 18 9.96 0.53 -15.60
CA PRO A 18 9.44 1.20 -16.79
C PRO A 18 8.22 2.08 -16.48
N GLY A 19 8.06 3.20 -17.19
CA GLY A 19 7.13 4.30 -16.86
C GLY A 19 5.74 3.94 -16.29
N PRO A 20 4.94 3.08 -16.95
CA PRO A 20 3.61 2.70 -16.46
C PRO A 20 3.67 1.92 -15.14
N LEU A 21 4.67 1.05 -14.98
CA LEU A 21 4.88 0.24 -13.79
C LEU A 21 5.37 1.10 -12.62
N ARG A 22 6.15 2.15 -12.89
CA ARG A 22 6.61 3.10 -11.86
C ARG A 22 5.45 3.88 -11.24
N LEU A 23 4.50 4.34 -12.05
CA LEU A 23 3.30 5.03 -11.55
C LEU A 23 2.46 4.10 -10.67
N TYR A 24 2.25 2.86 -11.13
CA TYR A 24 1.52 1.86 -10.34
C TYR A 24 2.23 1.50 -9.04
N ALA A 25 3.55 1.31 -9.08
CA ALA A 25 4.36 1.00 -7.91
C ALA A 25 4.38 2.14 -6.89
N ASN A 26 4.36 3.40 -7.32
CA ASN A 26 4.35 4.54 -6.40
C ASN A 26 3.04 4.72 -5.62
N HIS A 27 1.90 4.26 -6.15
CA HIS A 27 0.59 4.48 -5.53
C HIS A 27 -0.03 3.24 -4.88
N GLN A 28 0.61 2.07 -4.96
CA GLN A 28 0.05 0.86 -4.36
C GLN A 28 0.36 0.74 -2.85
N PRO A 29 -0.57 0.18 -2.05
CA PRO A 29 -0.44 0.08 -0.60
C PRO A 29 0.79 -0.73 -0.16
N VAL A 30 1.14 -1.80 -0.88
CA VAL A 30 2.28 -2.67 -0.55
C VAL A 30 3.61 -1.88 -0.61
N THR A 31 3.75 -0.98 -1.59
CA THR A 31 4.95 -0.14 -1.70
C THR A 31 5.02 0.90 -0.58
N ALA A 32 3.89 1.47 -0.15
CA ALA A 32 3.83 2.37 1.00
C ALA A 32 4.32 1.68 2.28
N THR A 33 3.85 0.45 2.55
CA THR A 33 4.27 -0.33 3.73
C THR A 33 5.76 -0.69 3.68
N VAL A 34 6.26 -1.15 2.53
CA VAL A 34 7.69 -1.50 2.37
C VAL A 34 8.58 -0.29 2.58
N ASN A 35 8.20 0.87 2.02
CA ASN A 35 8.94 2.11 2.22
C ASN A 35 8.92 2.60 3.66
N ALA A 36 7.79 2.45 4.37
CA ALA A 36 7.68 2.78 5.79
C ALA A 36 8.60 1.89 6.64
N VAL A 37 8.55 0.57 6.45
CA VAL A 37 9.43 -0.38 7.14
C VAL A 37 10.90 -0.08 6.85
N ARG A 38 11.25 0.18 5.58
CA ARG A 38 12.61 0.55 5.17
C ARG A 38 13.09 1.83 5.85
N ALA A 39 12.25 2.87 5.91
CA ALA A 39 12.58 4.13 6.58
C ALA A 39 12.74 3.95 8.11
N LEU A 40 11.94 3.08 8.72
CA LEU A 40 12.03 2.76 10.15
C LEU A 40 13.30 1.96 10.48
N VAL A 41 13.74 1.08 9.58
CA VAL A 41 14.92 0.22 9.79
C VAL A 41 16.23 0.94 9.46
N LEU A 42 16.30 1.66 8.34
CA LEU A 42 17.53 2.33 7.88
C LEU A 42 17.75 3.71 8.49
N GLY A 43 16.74 4.26 9.16
CA GLY A 43 16.73 5.64 9.63
C GLY A 43 16.50 6.64 8.50
N GLY A 44 15.83 7.76 8.81
CA GLY A 44 15.49 8.82 7.85
C GLY A 44 14.12 9.44 8.10
N PRO A 45 13.58 10.21 7.14
CA PRO A 45 12.24 10.80 7.24
C PRO A 45 11.16 9.70 7.22
N THR A 46 10.70 9.29 8.41
CA THR A 46 9.76 8.19 8.59
C THR A 46 8.31 8.62 8.54
N LEU A 47 8.01 9.84 9.01
CA LEU A 47 6.65 10.32 9.26
C LEU A 47 5.75 10.21 8.01
N ASP A 48 6.20 10.75 6.89
CA ASP A 48 5.41 10.75 5.64
C ASP A 48 5.14 9.33 5.10
N LYS A 49 6.14 8.44 5.22
CA LYS A 49 6.03 7.06 4.72
C LYS A 49 5.10 6.24 5.60
N VAL A 50 5.19 6.39 6.92
CA VAL A 50 4.32 5.72 7.89
C VAL A 50 2.88 6.23 7.76
N LEU A 51 2.68 7.55 7.63
CA LEU A 51 1.35 8.12 7.41
C LEU A 51 0.71 7.60 6.12
N ALA A 52 1.47 7.52 5.02
CA ALA A 52 0.96 6.94 3.77
C ALA A 52 0.55 5.47 3.93
N ALA A 53 1.33 4.67 4.66
CA ALA A 53 1.00 3.27 4.94
C ALA A 53 -0.26 3.13 5.82
N LEU A 54 -0.40 3.97 6.85
CA LEU A 54 -1.58 4.01 7.71
C LEU A 54 -2.82 4.47 6.96
N ALA A 55 -2.71 5.51 6.13
CA ALA A 55 -3.81 6.01 5.31
C ALA A 55 -4.37 4.91 4.40
N TRP A 56 -3.50 4.13 3.76
CA TRP A 56 -3.91 2.97 2.95
C TRP A 56 -4.58 1.88 3.78
N THR A 57 -4.04 1.58 4.96
CA THR A 57 -4.56 0.54 5.85
C THR A 57 -5.96 0.90 6.34
N ILE A 58 -6.15 2.13 6.80
CA ILE A 58 -7.45 2.66 7.24
C ILE A 58 -8.41 2.74 6.05
N GLY A 59 -7.96 3.27 4.91
CA GLY A 59 -8.80 3.40 3.71
C GLY A 59 -9.38 2.07 3.24
N ILE A 60 -8.54 1.03 3.14
CA ILE A 60 -8.99 -0.32 2.77
C ILE A 60 -9.96 -0.86 3.83
N THR A 61 -9.62 -0.73 5.10
CA THR A 61 -10.46 -1.22 6.21
C THR A 61 -11.85 -0.58 6.16
N VAL A 62 -11.93 0.75 6.00
CA VAL A 62 -13.20 1.48 5.92
C VAL A 62 -14.01 1.07 4.70
N VAL A 63 -13.38 0.94 3.53
CA VAL A 63 -14.05 0.53 2.29
C VAL A 63 -14.66 -0.87 2.44
N PHE A 64 -13.88 -1.84 2.91
CA PHE A 64 -14.36 -3.21 3.06
C PHE A 64 -15.34 -3.38 4.23
N ALA A 65 -15.16 -2.64 5.32
CA ALA A 65 -16.13 -2.62 6.42
C ALA A 65 -17.47 -2.04 5.95
N ALA A 66 -17.47 -0.91 5.24
CA ALA A 66 -18.69 -0.31 4.70
C ALA A 66 -19.40 -1.22 3.70
N LEU A 67 -18.64 -1.88 2.80
CA LEU A 67 -19.19 -2.86 1.86
C LEU A 67 -19.77 -4.09 2.57
N SER A 68 -19.08 -4.60 3.59
CA SER A 68 -19.55 -5.73 4.40
C SER A 68 -20.85 -5.38 5.12
N VAL A 69 -20.90 -4.25 5.82
CA VAL A 69 -22.11 -3.77 6.51
C VAL A 69 -23.27 -3.57 5.54
N ARG A 70 -23.02 -2.97 4.37
CA ARG A 70 -24.05 -2.82 3.33
C ARG A 70 -24.59 -4.15 2.85
N ARG A 71 -23.73 -5.14 2.61
CA ARG A 71 -24.15 -6.47 2.15
C ARG A 71 -24.89 -7.25 3.22
N TYR A 72 -24.44 -7.19 4.47
CA TYR A 72 -25.15 -7.80 5.60
C TYR A 72 -26.53 -7.19 5.79
N ARG A 73 -26.69 -5.86 5.67
CA ARG A 73 -28.00 -5.18 5.76
C ARG A 73 -28.93 -5.45 4.58
N GLN A 74 -28.43 -5.93 3.45
CA GLN A 74 -29.24 -6.30 2.28
C GLN A 74 -29.66 -7.78 2.31
N ALA A 75 -28.97 -8.61 3.09
CA ALA A 75 -29.26 -10.05 3.22
C ALA A 75 -30.16 -10.37 4.42
N ALA A 76 -30.36 -9.42 5.33
CA ALA A 76 -31.30 -9.48 6.45
C ALA A 76 -32.61 -8.78 6.07
#